data_AF-A0AAD9KTC1-F1
#
_entry.id   AF-A0AAD9KTC1-F1
#
_cell.length_a   1.000
_cell.length_b   1.000
_cell.length_c   1.000
_cell.angle_alpha   90.00
_cell.angle_beta   90.00
_cell.angle_gamma   90.00
#
_symmetry.space_group_name_H-M   'P 1'
#
loop_
_entity.id
_entity.type
_entity.pdbx_description
1 polymer ?
#
loop_
_entity_poly.entity_id
_entity_poly.type
_entity_poly.pdbx_seq_one_letter_code
_entity_poly.pdbx_strand_id
1 'polypeptide(L)'
;MVYFADVSTASYADHMLTHHTVVSAVMSAHSPLVAWQDFQQLVTYARRLKVVFSQSAERIIRGYYVASRRVRACDVHSSTLPLTAIRTITSLAGSHARLSLRQEVTEHDAVMGILLYEESVTSRSGYSVLNVQPQPHIRDNNLDAYIGAEVGPRLAGHCKLL
;
A
#
# COMPACT_ATOMS: atom_id res chain seq x y z
N MET A 1 32.04 -10.87 -5.14
CA MET A 1 32.41 -9.45 -5.02
C MET A 1 31.50 -8.85 -3.97
N VAL A 2 32.04 -8.60 -2.78
CA VAL A 2 31.30 -8.15 -1.59
C VAL A 2 31.14 -6.64 -1.72
N TYR A 3 29.93 -6.13 -1.91
CA TYR A 3 29.69 -4.69 -1.88
C TYR A 3 29.66 -4.22 -0.42
N PHE A 4 30.68 -3.45 -0.03
CA PHE A 4 30.67 -2.63 1.17
C PHE A 4 29.48 -1.66 1.05
N ALA A 5 28.49 -1.79 1.93
CA ALA A 5 27.47 -0.76 2.11
C ALA A 5 28.17 0.46 2.71
N ASP A 6 28.09 1.59 2.01
CA ASP A 6 28.70 2.85 2.41
C ASP A 6 28.13 3.30 3.77
N VAL A 7 28.99 3.27 4.80
CA VAL A 7 28.71 3.69 6.19
C VAL A 7 28.09 5.10 6.27
N SER A 8 28.28 5.92 5.23
CA SER A 8 27.77 7.29 5.14
C SER A 8 26.26 7.40 4.87
N THR A 9 25.68 6.46 4.10
CA THR A 9 24.24 6.49 3.75
C THR A 9 23.34 6.13 4.93
N ALA A 10 23.78 5.19 5.77
CA ALA A 10 23.11 4.83 7.01
C ALA A 10 23.08 6.00 8.01
N SER A 11 24.19 6.73 8.12
CA SER A 11 24.31 7.92 8.99
C SER A 11 23.36 9.05 8.59
N TYR A 12 23.17 9.28 7.29
CA TYR A 12 22.25 10.30 6.78
C TYR A 12 20.78 9.95 7.01
N ALA A 13 20.40 8.68 6.75
CA ALA A 13 19.06 8.18 7.03
C ALA A 13 18.73 8.27 8.53
N ASP A 14 19.67 7.88 9.41
CA ASP A 14 19.52 8.00 10.85
C ASP A 14 19.39 9.47 11.28
N HIS A 15 20.12 10.39 10.63
CA HIS A 15 20.01 11.81 10.96
C HIS A 15 18.65 12.42 10.53
N MET A 16 18.10 11.97 9.41
CA MET A 16 16.76 12.38 8.95
C MET A 16 15.64 11.77 9.78
N LEU A 17 15.76 10.51 10.18
CA LEU A 17 14.85 9.85 11.11
C LEU A 17 14.85 10.55 12.47
N THR A 18 16.04 10.86 13.00
CA THR A 18 16.17 11.59 14.28
C THR A 18 15.61 12.99 14.17
N HIS A 19 15.91 13.73 13.09
CA HIS A 19 15.36 15.06 12.87
C HIS A 19 13.83 15.05 12.73
N HIS A 20 13.24 14.15 11.94
CA HIS A 20 11.79 14.01 11.82
C HIS A 20 11.14 13.60 13.15
N THR A 21 11.78 12.72 13.93
CA THR A 21 11.28 12.31 15.24
C THR A 21 11.30 13.47 16.24
N VAL A 22 12.38 14.26 16.23
CA VAL A 22 12.52 15.43 17.10
C VAL A 22 11.54 16.54 16.68
N VAL A 23 11.45 16.87 15.38
CA VAL A 23 10.48 17.84 14.87
C VAL A 23 9.05 17.39 15.12
N SER A 24 8.75 16.11 14.88
CA SER A 24 7.44 15.53 15.21
C SER A 24 7.17 15.62 16.72
N ALA A 25 8.13 15.33 17.59
CA ALA A 25 7.95 15.46 19.03
C ALA A 25 7.76 16.91 19.49
N VAL A 26 8.45 17.86 18.85
CA VAL A 26 8.37 19.31 19.14
C VAL A 26 7.07 19.92 18.58
N MET A 27 6.58 19.44 17.43
CA MET A 27 5.35 19.91 16.79
C MET A 27 4.10 19.08 17.16
N SER A 28 4.26 17.91 17.76
CA SER A 28 3.18 17.03 18.26
C SER A 28 2.61 17.54 19.58
N ALA A 29 2.19 18.81 19.57
CA ALA A 29 1.06 19.27 20.36
C ALA A 29 -0.26 19.05 19.59
N HIS A 30 -0.31 18.09 18.67
CA HIS A 30 -1.55 17.66 18.05
C HIS A 30 -2.35 16.87 19.08
N SER A 31 -3.39 17.49 19.65
CA SER A 31 -4.42 16.72 20.35
C SER A 31 -4.95 15.65 19.37
N PRO A 32 -4.96 14.37 19.76
CA PRO A 32 -5.42 13.33 18.86
C PRO A 32 -6.88 13.62 18.49
N LEU A 33 -7.17 13.66 17.18
CA LEU A 33 -8.52 13.89 16.66
C LEU A 33 -9.54 12.88 17.21
N VAL A 34 -9.07 11.70 17.60
CA VAL A 34 -9.85 10.62 18.21
C VAL A 34 -9.07 10.11 19.41
N ALA A 35 -9.72 10.03 20.58
CA ALA A 35 -9.10 9.47 21.77
C ALA A 35 -8.72 8.00 21.53
N TRP A 36 -7.59 7.57 22.09
CA TRP A 36 -7.10 6.20 21.90
C TRP A 36 -8.11 5.14 22.34
N GLN A 37 -8.84 5.42 23.42
CA GLN A 37 -9.89 4.56 23.95
C GLN A 37 -11.02 4.37 22.93
N ASP A 38 -11.47 5.44 22.29
CA ASP A 38 -12.53 5.40 21.26
C ASP A 38 -12.06 4.63 20.03
N PHE A 39 -10.79 4.82 19.63
CA PHE A 39 -10.21 4.05 18.53
C PHE A 39 -10.15 2.54 18.85
N GLN A 40 -9.74 2.17 20.06
CA GLN A 40 -9.73 0.77 20.50
C GLN A 40 -11.15 0.16 20.51
N GLN A 41 -12.14 0.92 20.96
CA GLN A 41 -13.54 0.50 20.94
C GLN A 41 -14.04 0.32 19.51
N LEU A 42 -13.75 1.27 18.61
CA LEU A 42 -14.10 1.20 17.19
C LEU A 42 -13.54 -0.06 16.53
N VAL A 43 -12.24 -0.33 16.69
CA VAL A 43 -11.60 -1.51 16.10
C VAL A 43 -12.20 -2.80 16.70
N THR A 44 -12.44 -2.83 18.00
CA THR A 44 -13.06 -3.99 18.68
C THR A 44 -14.47 -4.27 18.14
N TYR A 45 -15.26 -3.22 17.92
CA TYR A 45 -16.58 -3.33 17.34
C TYR A 45 -16.52 -3.79 15.87
N ALA A 46 -15.72 -3.12 15.04
CA ALA A 46 -15.56 -3.40 13.61
C ALA A 46 -15.13 -4.86 13.37
N ARG A 47 -14.25 -5.41 14.21
CA ARG A 47 -13.81 -6.82 14.12
C ARG A 47 -14.96 -7.82 14.26
N ARG A 48 -16.00 -7.50 15.02
CA ARG A 48 -17.16 -8.39 15.27
C ARG A 48 -18.24 -8.24 14.20
N LEU A 49 -18.19 -7.17 13.41
CA LEU A 49 -19.19 -6.88 12.39
C LEU A 49 -19.12 -7.94 11.27
N LYS A 50 -20.25 -8.62 11.06
CA LYS A 50 -20.43 -9.53 9.93
C LYS A 50 -20.74 -8.69 8.70
N VAL A 51 -19.98 -8.94 7.64
CA VAL A 51 -20.14 -8.25 6.35
C VAL A 51 -20.46 -9.25 5.26
N VAL A 52 -21.40 -8.89 4.39
CA VAL A 52 -21.81 -9.68 3.23
C VAL A 52 -21.35 -8.98 1.97
N PHE A 53 -20.93 -9.74 0.96
CA PHE A 53 -20.51 -9.16 -0.31
C PHE A 53 -21.70 -8.94 -1.23
N SER A 54 -21.81 -7.73 -1.77
CA SER A 54 -22.72 -7.46 -2.88
C SER A 54 -22.29 -8.26 -4.12
N GLN A 55 -23.26 -8.62 -4.97
CA GLN A 55 -22.97 -9.35 -6.21
C GLN A 55 -22.02 -8.57 -7.12
N SER A 56 -22.13 -7.24 -7.13
CA SER A 56 -21.22 -6.39 -7.90
C SER A 56 -19.79 -6.41 -7.37
N ALA A 57 -19.59 -6.34 -6.04
CA ALA A 57 -18.26 -6.43 -5.43
C ALA A 57 -17.59 -7.76 -5.76
N GLU A 58 -18.33 -8.88 -5.68
CA GLU A 58 -17.80 -10.19 -6.08
C GLU A 58 -17.40 -10.23 -7.56
N ARG A 59 -18.24 -9.65 -8.44
CA ARG A 59 -17.98 -9.58 -9.88
C ARG A 59 -16.69 -8.81 -10.18
N ILE A 60 -16.47 -7.68 -9.51
CA ILE A 60 -15.26 -6.86 -9.66
C ILE A 60 -14.01 -7.65 -9.23
N ILE A 61 -14.03 -8.28 -8.05
CA ILE A 61 -12.88 -9.04 -7.53
C ILE A 61 -12.54 -10.22 -8.45
N ARG A 62 -13.55 -10.98 -8.88
CA ARG A 62 -13.36 -12.11 -9.81
C ARG A 62 -12.87 -11.63 -11.17
N GLY A 63 -13.45 -10.55 -11.70
CA GLY A 63 -13.06 -9.95 -12.97
C GLY A 63 -11.60 -9.51 -12.97
N TYR A 64 -11.19 -8.78 -11.93
CA TYR A 64 -9.80 -8.40 -11.72
C TYR A 64 -8.88 -9.62 -11.67
N TYR A 65 -9.21 -10.66 -10.89
CA TYR A 65 -8.35 -11.83 -10.74
C TYR A 65 -8.13 -12.55 -12.09
N VAL A 66 -9.20 -12.76 -12.85
CA VAL A 66 -9.12 -13.43 -14.17
C VAL A 66 -8.35 -12.56 -15.17
N ALA A 67 -8.64 -11.26 -15.24
CA ALA A 67 -7.92 -10.35 -16.12
C ALA A 67 -6.43 -10.27 -15.78
N SER A 68 -6.10 -10.09 -14.50
CA SER A 68 -4.72 -9.99 -14.01
C SER A 68 -3.93 -11.28 -14.24
N ARG A 69 -4.54 -12.46 -14.07
CA ARG A 69 -3.90 -13.73 -14.45
C ARG A 69 -3.60 -13.82 -15.94
N ARG A 70 -4.50 -13.37 -16.81
CA ARG A 70 -4.29 -13.41 -18.27
C ARG A 70 -3.14 -12.50 -18.68
N VAL A 71 -3.14 -11.26 -18.20
CA VAL A 71 -2.08 -10.28 -18.51
C VAL A 71 -0.71 -10.78 -18.03
N ARG A 72 -0.63 -11.28 -16.79
CA ARG A 72 0.62 -11.79 -16.22
C ARG A 72 1.06 -13.13 -16.81
N ALA A 73 0.16 -13.93 -17.37
CA ALA A 73 0.54 -15.18 -18.03
C ALA A 73 1.17 -14.96 -19.42
N CYS A 74 0.96 -13.79 -20.04
CA CYS A 74 1.48 -13.46 -21.36
C CYS A 74 2.92 -12.90 -21.32
N ASP A 75 3.45 -12.57 -20.14
CA ASP A 75 4.80 -12.03 -19.98
C ASP A 75 5.77 -13.13 -19.50
N VAL A 76 6.88 -13.30 -20.23
CA VAL A 76 7.90 -14.35 -20.05
C VAL A 76 8.57 -14.29 -18.69
N HIS A 77 8.53 -13.13 -18.00
CA HIS A 77 9.13 -12.92 -16.68
C HIS A 77 8.12 -12.75 -15.54
N SER A 78 6.82 -12.85 -15.80
CA SER A 78 5.80 -12.44 -14.83
C SER A 78 5.31 -13.59 -13.94
N SER A 79 5.34 -13.35 -12.63
CA SER A 79 4.86 -14.32 -11.65
C SER A 79 3.34 -14.49 -11.74
N THR A 80 2.88 -15.74 -11.80
CA THR A 80 1.45 -16.06 -11.84
C THR A 80 0.75 -15.54 -10.58
N LEU A 81 -0.34 -14.80 -10.74
CA LEU A 81 -1.12 -14.28 -9.61
C LEU A 81 -1.63 -15.45 -8.74
N PRO A 82 -1.22 -15.56 -7.46
CA PRO A 82 -1.57 -16.70 -6.64
C PRO A 82 -3.04 -16.66 -6.23
N LEU A 83 -3.64 -17.82 -5.95
CA LEU A 83 -5.03 -17.90 -5.47
C LEU A 83 -5.23 -17.18 -4.13
N THR A 84 -4.16 -17.04 -3.34
CA THR A 84 -4.15 -16.25 -2.10
C THR A 84 -4.47 -14.76 -2.35
N ALA A 85 -4.25 -14.23 -3.55
CA ALA A 85 -4.59 -12.86 -3.92
C ALA A 85 -6.08 -12.56 -3.71
N ILE A 86 -6.97 -13.47 -4.14
CA ILE A 86 -8.42 -13.32 -3.93
C ILE A 86 -8.74 -13.22 -2.44
N ARG A 87 -8.13 -14.09 -1.62
CA ARG A 87 -8.34 -14.08 -0.16
C ARG A 87 -7.87 -12.76 0.45
N THR A 88 -6.71 -12.26 0.05
CA THR A 88 -6.18 -10.98 0.53
C THR A 88 -7.08 -9.82 0.13
N ILE A 89 -7.47 -9.72 -1.14
CA ILE A 89 -8.35 -8.65 -1.65
C ILE A 89 -9.71 -8.68 -0.95
N THR A 90 -10.30 -9.86 -0.82
CA THR A 90 -11.59 -10.04 -0.11
C THR A 90 -11.46 -9.64 1.36
N SER A 91 -10.35 -9.99 2.02
CA SER A 91 -10.10 -9.56 3.40
C SER A 91 -9.92 -8.05 3.53
N LEU A 92 -9.23 -7.40 2.58
CA LEU A 92 -9.03 -5.95 2.55
C LEU A 92 -10.35 -5.21 2.33
N ALA A 93 -11.12 -5.59 1.31
CA ALA A 93 -12.43 -5.02 1.01
C ALA A 93 -13.40 -5.20 2.18
N GLY A 94 -13.45 -6.41 2.77
CA GLY A 94 -14.29 -6.67 3.95
C GLY A 94 -13.86 -5.86 5.17
N SER A 95 -12.55 -5.65 5.38
CA SER A 95 -12.06 -4.80 6.47
C SER A 95 -12.40 -3.33 6.23
N HIS A 96 -12.33 -2.85 4.99
CA HIS A 96 -12.73 -1.49 4.64
C HIS A 96 -14.21 -1.22 4.92
N ALA A 97 -15.09 -2.17 4.58
CA ALA A 97 -16.51 -2.10 4.93
C ALA A 97 -16.73 -2.13 6.46
N ARG A 98 -16.01 -3.00 7.19
CA ARG A 98 -16.08 -3.08 8.67
C ARG A 98 -15.65 -1.79 9.35
N LEU A 99 -14.54 -1.20 8.91
CA LEU A 99 -14.04 0.08 9.42
C LEU A 99 -14.99 1.24 9.08
N SER A 100 -15.72 1.12 7.98
CA SER A 100 -16.82 2.03 7.61
C SER A 100 -18.14 1.74 8.36
N LEU A 101 -18.15 0.78 9.30
CA LEU A 101 -19.33 0.32 10.04
C LEU A 101 -20.50 -0.17 9.15
N ARG A 102 -20.20 -0.59 7.92
CA ARG A 102 -21.20 -1.12 6.98
C ARG A 102 -21.27 -2.64 7.07
N GLN A 103 -22.48 -3.17 6.86
CA GLN A 103 -22.75 -4.61 6.84
C GLN A 103 -22.64 -5.22 5.43
N GLU A 104 -22.50 -4.38 4.40
CA GLU A 104 -22.38 -4.81 3.01
C GLU A 104 -21.11 -4.24 2.39
N VAL A 105 -20.38 -5.11 1.68
CA VAL A 105 -19.20 -4.74 0.88
C VAL A 105 -19.68 -4.28 -0.49
N THR A 106 -19.41 -3.02 -0.80
CA THR A 106 -19.81 -2.37 -2.06
C THR A 106 -18.70 -2.45 -3.09
N GLU A 107 -19.00 -1.99 -4.31
CA GLU A 107 -18.02 -1.91 -5.40
C GLU A 107 -16.79 -1.07 -5.01
N HIS A 108 -16.99 0.02 -4.28
CA HIS A 108 -15.89 0.89 -3.82
C HIS A 108 -14.91 0.16 -2.89
N ASP A 109 -15.41 -0.70 -2.00
CA ASP A 109 -14.57 -1.50 -1.11
C ASP A 109 -13.73 -2.51 -1.90
N ALA A 110 -14.35 -3.14 -2.89
CA ALA A 110 -13.66 -4.08 -3.78
C ALA A 110 -12.55 -3.39 -4.56
N VAL A 111 -12.82 -2.20 -5.12
CA VAL A 111 -11.83 -1.40 -5.83
C VAL A 111 -10.69 -0.98 -4.90
N MET A 112 -10.97 -0.50 -3.69
CA MET A 112 -9.90 -0.16 -2.73
C MET A 112 -9.07 -1.37 -2.33
N GLY A 113 -9.70 -2.54 -2.11
CA GLY A 113 -8.98 -3.77 -1.82
C GLY A 113 -8.06 -4.21 -2.95
N ILE A 114 -8.48 -4.03 -4.21
CA ILE A 114 -7.66 -4.31 -5.40
C ILE A 114 -6.50 -3.31 -5.51
N LEU A 115 -6.76 -2.02 -5.33
CA LEU A 115 -5.75 -0.97 -5.42
C LEU A 115 -4.62 -1.20 -4.39
N LEU A 116 -4.98 -1.43 -3.12
CA LEU A 116 -4.00 -1.71 -2.07
C LEU A 116 -3.18 -2.98 -2.34
N TYR A 117 -3.81 -4.00 -2.92
CA TYR A 117 -3.13 -5.22 -3.31
C TYR A 117 -2.16 -4.98 -4.48
N GLU A 118 -2.59 -4.27 -5.52
CA GLU A 118 -1.74 -3.91 -6.66
C GLU A 118 -0.57 -3.02 -6.22
N GLU A 119 -0.79 -2.04 -5.35
CA GLU A 119 0.28 -1.23 -4.77
C GLU A 119 1.29 -2.10 -4.00
N SER A 120 0.82 -3.04 -3.18
CA SER A 120 1.69 -3.97 -2.44
C SER A 120 2.52 -4.88 -3.36
N VAL A 121 1.93 -5.33 -4.46
CA VAL A 121 2.62 -6.14 -5.47
C VAL A 121 3.62 -5.30 -6.26
N THR A 122 3.24 -4.08 -6.63
CA THR A 122 4.08 -3.18 -7.42
C THR A 122 5.28 -2.71 -6.61
N SER A 123 5.09 -2.39 -5.33
CA SER A 123 6.19 -2.07 -4.42
C SER A 123 7.21 -3.21 -4.28
N ARG A 124 6.79 -4.47 -4.49
CA ARG A 124 7.69 -5.64 -4.41
C ARG A 124 8.36 -5.98 -5.74
N SER A 125 7.62 -5.86 -6.84
CA SER A 125 8.01 -6.40 -8.14
C SER A 125 8.28 -5.33 -9.20
N GLY A 126 7.99 -4.06 -8.91
CA GLY A 126 8.11 -2.94 -9.84
C GLY A 126 7.06 -2.90 -10.94
N TYR A 127 6.12 -3.86 -10.98
CA TYR A 127 5.15 -4.01 -12.06
C TYR A 127 3.71 -4.12 -11.53
N SER A 128 2.82 -3.28 -12.09
CA SER A 128 1.37 -3.32 -11.85
C SER A 128 0.64 -3.67 -13.13
N VAL A 129 -0.38 -4.54 -13.03
CA VAL A 129 -1.29 -4.79 -14.18
C VAL A 129 -2.19 -3.59 -14.45
N LEU A 130 -2.48 -2.81 -13.42
CA LEU A 130 -3.33 -1.62 -13.51
C LEU A 130 -2.50 -0.34 -13.73
N ASN A 131 -1.20 -0.48 -13.99
CA ASN A 131 -0.25 0.63 -14.07
C ASN A 131 -0.30 1.54 -12.81
N VAL A 132 -0.60 0.96 -11.65
CA VAL A 132 -0.59 1.65 -10.36
C VAL A 132 0.87 1.89 -10.00
N GLN A 133 1.30 3.15 -10.05
CA GLN A 133 2.64 3.51 -9.60
C GLN A 133 2.66 3.43 -8.06
N PRO A 134 3.69 2.80 -7.45
CA PRO A 134 3.82 2.80 -6.02
C PRO A 134 4.08 4.25 -5.60
N GLN A 135 3.12 4.84 -4.89
CA GLN A 135 3.30 6.20 -4.43
C GLN A 135 4.10 6.14 -3.13
N PRO A 136 5.24 6.85 -3.04
CA PRO A 136 5.87 7.04 -1.75
C PRO A 136 4.86 7.78 -0.86
N HIS A 137 4.40 7.15 0.23
CA HIS A 137 3.56 7.80 1.24
C HIS A 137 4.36 8.80 2.09
N ILE A 138 5.25 9.55 1.44
CA ILE A 138 6.00 10.65 2.02
C ILE A 138 5.06 11.84 1.96
N ARG A 139 4.50 12.19 3.12
CA ARG A 139 3.86 13.49 3.28
C ARG A 139 4.92 14.55 2.96
N ASP A 140 4.54 15.52 2.12
CA ASP A 140 5.31 16.73 1.79
C ASP A 140 6.32 16.68 0.63
N ASN A 141 6.16 15.77 -0.36
CA ASN A 141 6.96 15.77 -1.61
C ASN A 141 8.49 15.67 -1.42
N ASN A 142 8.98 15.33 -0.23
CA ASN A 142 10.41 15.27 0.09
C ASN A 142 11.06 13.93 -0.24
N LEU A 143 10.71 13.31 -1.37
CA LEU A 143 11.27 12.02 -1.79
C LEU A 143 12.81 12.02 -1.83
N ASP A 144 13.39 13.13 -2.29
CA ASP A 144 14.84 13.33 -2.37
C ASP A 144 15.53 13.39 -0.99
N ALA A 145 14.79 13.79 0.06
CA ALA A 145 15.30 13.83 1.42
C ALA A 145 15.32 12.44 2.09
N TYR A 146 14.41 11.54 1.68
CA TYR A 146 14.31 10.19 2.26
C TYR A 146 15.17 9.15 1.54
N ILE A 147 15.42 9.33 0.24
CA ILE A 147 16.21 8.38 -0.57
C ILE A 147 17.63 8.92 -0.88
N GLY A 148 17.87 10.21 -0.58
CA GLY A 148 19.09 10.92 -0.95
C GLY A 148 19.05 11.40 -2.41
N ALA A 149 19.46 12.65 -2.64
CA ALA A 149 19.41 13.32 -3.95
C ALA A 149 20.13 12.57 -5.09
N GLU A 150 21.02 11.63 -4.75
CA GLU A 150 21.79 10.79 -5.67
C GLU A 150 20.97 9.61 -6.25
N VAL A 151 19.87 9.22 -5.60
CA VAL A 151 19.07 8.03 -5.98
C VAL A 151 17.81 8.39 -6.78
N GLY A 152 17.28 9.60 -6.61
CA GLY A 152 16.17 10.14 -7.39
C GLY A 152 16.36 10.01 -8.92
N PRO A 153 17.54 10.36 -9.48
CA PRO A 153 17.82 10.19 -10.91
C PRO A 153 17.91 8.72 -11.36
N ARG A 154 18.31 7.81 -10.45
CA ARG A 154 18.48 6.37 -10.77
C ARG A 154 17.13 5.65 -10.85
N LEU A 155 16.15 6.06 -10.06
CA LEU A 155 14.77 5.58 -10.16
C LEU A 155 14.02 6.23 -11.34
N ALA A 156 14.31 7.49 -11.66
CA ALA A 156 13.77 8.18 -12.84
C ALA A 156 14.25 7.57 -14.17
N GLY A 157 15.46 6.99 -14.22
CA GLY A 157 15.99 6.31 -15.40
C GLY A 157 15.25 5.02 -15.76
N HIS A 158 14.68 4.31 -14.78
CA HIS A 158 13.88 3.10 -15.03
C HIS A 158 12.44 3.41 -15.45
N CYS A 159 11.94 4.64 -15.21
CA CYS A 159 10.61 5.08 -15.62
C CYS A 159 10.57 5.77 -17.01
N LYS A 160 11.73 5.96 -17.68
CA LYS A 160 11.80 6.58 -19.02
C LYS A 160 11.99 5.60 -20.17
N LEU A 161 11.91 4.28 -19.93
CA LEU A 161 12.04 3.25 -20.96
C LEU A 161 10.77 2.38 -21.14
N LEU A 162 9.61 2.88 -20.74
CA LEU A 162 8.30 2.37 -21.15
C LEU A 162 7.46 3.50 -21.73
#